data_AF-A0A1X7JNF6-F1
#
_entry.id   AF-A0A1X7JNF6-F1
#
_cell.length_a   1.000
_cell.length_b   1.000
_cell.length_c   1.000
_cell.angle_alpha   90.00
_cell.angle_beta   90.00
_cell.angle_gamma   90.00
#
_symmetry.space_group_name_H-M   'P 1'
#
loop_
_entity.id
_entity.type
_entity.pdbx_description
1 polymer ?
#
loop_
_entity_poly.entity_id
_entity_poly.type
_entity_poly.pdbx_seq_one_letter_code
_entity_poly.pdbx_strand_id
1 'polypeptide(L)'
;MKTLLFFVLSLLLSYYTLLADASQEKDSAPRHRIFQETTSVANSINLEQLRLEEEKKQIEDFFLESKRNKAIIHGLLAALLINICLGTMFYLRLRRKKIVYRSMTLLDKEIDTPVERKYKPGDIMANRKPYAAQNSIPPQVSLELKDFLALHIVNDRSWGDFKVLFSQDFPNFYDDLKASSIPFSEGDLRLLSLVYLNLSNRDLADKLSISVDGIKKAKQRLKKKIADYENCSLTALH
;
A
#
# COMPACT_ATOMS: atom_id res chain seq x y z
N MET A 1 17.34 -92.04 -99.01
CA MET A 1 17.72 -90.77 -98.35
C MET A 1 16.53 -90.01 -97.71
N LYS A 2 15.34 -89.96 -98.31
CA LYS A 2 14.19 -89.20 -97.75
C LYS A 2 13.59 -89.76 -96.44
N THR A 3 13.65 -91.07 -96.20
CA THR A 3 13.09 -91.72 -94.99
C THR A 3 13.94 -91.51 -93.74
N LEU A 4 15.26 -91.48 -93.86
CA LEU A 4 16.18 -91.22 -92.75
C LEU A 4 16.08 -89.77 -92.26
N LEU A 5 15.92 -88.82 -93.19
CA LEU A 5 15.72 -87.41 -92.87
C LEU A 5 14.44 -87.20 -92.04
N PHE A 6 13.35 -87.90 -92.40
CA PHE A 6 12.06 -87.80 -91.70
C PHE A 6 12.12 -88.36 -90.27
N PHE A 7 12.88 -89.45 -90.07
CA PHE A 7 13.05 -90.07 -88.76
C PHE A 7 13.90 -89.19 -87.82
N VAL A 8 14.96 -88.57 -88.35
CA VAL A 8 15.79 -87.61 -87.61
C VAL A 8 14.99 -86.35 -87.28
N LEU A 9 14.15 -85.86 -88.20
CA LEU A 9 13.28 -84.72 -87.93
C LEU A 9 12.24 -85.02 -86.85
N SER A 10 11.67 -86.23 -86.83
CA SER A 10 10.68 -86.60 -85.80
C SER A 10 11.34 -86.80 -84.43
N LEU A 11 12.55 -87.36 -84.39
CA LEU A 11 13.35 -87.46 -83.16
C LEU A 11 13.76 -86.09 -82.64
N LEU A 12 14.14 -85.16 -83.52
CA LEU A 12 14.45 -83.79 -83.12
C LEU A 12 13.20 -83.07 -82.63
N LEU A 13 12.05 -83.24 -83.30
CA LEU A 13 10.80 -82.64 -82.85
C LEU A 13 10.37 -83.20 -81.50
N SER A 14 10.48 -84.52 -81.31
CA SER A 14 10.20 -85.20 -80.03
C SER A 14 11.16 -84.76 -78.92
N TYR A 15 12.45 -84.60 -79.24
CA TYR A 15 13.47 -84.10 -78.32
C TYR A 15 13.20 -82.66 -77.91
N TYR A 16 12.83 -81.79 -78.85
CA TYR A 16 12.45 -80.40 -78.57
C TYR A 16 11.14 -80.32 -77.77
N THR A 17 10.16 -81.18 -78.03
CA THR A 17 8.93 -81.23 -77.21
C THR A 17 9.20 -81.73 -75.80
N LEU A 18 10.11 -82.69 -75.62
CA LEU A 18 10.49 -83.21 -74.29
C LEU A 18 11.30 -82.18 -73.49
N LEU A 19 12.18 -81.42 -74.15
CA LEU A 19 12.89 -80.28 -73.56
C LEU A 19 11.95 -79.12 -73.22
N ALA A 20 10.92 -78.89 -74.03
CA ALA A 20 9.90 -77.89 -73.75
C ALA A 20 9.07 -78.26 -72.51
N ASP A 21 8.68 -79.53 -72.37
CA ASP A 21 7.96 -80.03 -71.18
C ASP A 21 8.84 -80.00 -69.92
N ALA A 22 10.11 -80.41 -70.03
CA ALA A 22 11.08 -80.35 -68.92
C ALA A 22 11.42 -78.92 -68.48
N SER A 23 11.18 -77.91 -69.35
CA SER A 23 11.36 -76.48 -69.02
C SER A 23 10.15 -75.86 -68.34
N GLN A 24 8.97 -76.51 -68.41
CA GLN A 24 7.76 -76.07 -67.70
C GLN A 24 7.59 -76.70 -66.32
N GLU A 25 8.35 -77.74 -65.96
CA GLU A 25 8.26 -78.40 -64.66
C GLU A 25 9.27 -77.83 -63.64
N LYS A 26 8.99 -76.61 -63.13
CA LYS A 26 9.54 -76.13 -61.84
C LYS A 26 8.73 -74.96 -61.27
N ASP A 27 7.65 -75.28 -60.57
CA ASP A 27 7.09 -74.56 -59.41
C ASP A 27 7.29 -73.03 -59.35
N SER A 28 6.88 -72.29 -60.38
CA SER A 28 6.86 -70.82 -60.40
C SER A 28 5.56 -70.23 -59.87
N ALA A 29 4.45 -70.99 -59.93
CA ALA A 29 3.16 -70.59 -59.36
C ALA A 29 3.14 -70.42 -57.83
N PRO A 30 3.75 -71.32 -57.01
CA PRO A 30 3.79 -71.12 -55.57
C PRO A 30 4.70 -69.96 -55.16
N ARG A 31 5.87 -69.79 -55.79
CA ARG A 31 6.79 -68.67 -55.46
C ARG A 31 6.20 -67.31 -55.80
N HIS A 32 5.49 -67.17 -56.92
CA HIS A 32 4.85 -65.90 -57.27
C HIS A 32 3.70 -65.55 -56.32
N ARG A 33 2.88 -66.53 -55.90
CA ARG A 33 1.84 -66.31 -54.88
C ARG A 33 2.43 -65.92 -53.53
N ILE A 34 3.45 -66.64 -53.07
CA ILE A 34 4.13 -66.33 -51.80
C ILE A 34 4.77 -64.94 -51.86
N PHE A 35 5.39 -64.58 -52.97
CA PHE A 35 5.95 -63.22 -53.14
C PHE A 35 4.84 -62.16 -53.10
N GLN A 36 3.74 -62.35 -53.83
CA GLN A 36 2.60 -61.43 -53.79
C GLN A 36 2.00 -61.32 -52.38
N GLU A 37 1.83 -62.43 -51.65
CA GLU A 37 1.41 -62.44 -50.25
C GLU A 37 2.41 -61.71 -49.35
N THR A 38 3.71 -61.93 -49.50
CA THR A 38 4.72 -61.23 -48.68
C THR A 38 4.74 -59.73 -48.97
N THR A 39 4.54 -59.31 -50.22
CA THR A 39 4.45 -57.89 -50.58
C THR A 39 3.14 -57.25 -50.12
N SER A 40 2.01 -57.97 -50.17
CA SER A 40 0.73 -57.45 -49.68
C SER A 40 0.73 -57.34 -48.15
N VAL A 41 1.33 -58.31 -47.45
CA VAL A 41 1.55 -58.27 -46.00
C VAL A 41 2.52 -57.16 -45.62
N ALA A 42 3.63 -56.98 -46.34
CA ALA A 42 4.55 -55.86 -46.09
C ALA A 42 3.86 -54.50 -46.30
N ASN A 43 3.03 -54.37 -47.33
CA ASN A 43 2.26 -53.15 -47.59
C ASN A 43 1.20 -52.89 -46.51
N SER A 44 0.52 -53.92 -45.99
CA SER A 44 -0.44 -53.74 -44.89
C SER A 44 0.25 -53.35 -43.59
N ILE A 45 1.43 -53.91 -43.29
CA ILE A 45 2.23 -53.53 -42.13
C ILE A 45 2.67 -52.06 -42.23
N ASN A 46 3.16 -51.63 -43.40
CA ASN A 46 3.55 -50.23 -43.62
C ASN A 46 2.35 -49.27 -43.51
N LEU A 47 1.18 -49.68 -44.00
CA LEU A 47 -0.07 -48.92 -43.86
C LEU A 47 -0.51 -48.77 -42.40
N GLU A 48 -0.40 -49.84 -41.60
CA GLU A 48 -0.68 -49.77 -40.16
C GLU A 48 0.34 -48.91 -39.42
N GLN A 49 1.62 -48.98 -39.77
CA GLN A 49 2.65 -48.11 -39.19
C GLN A 49 2.39 -46.64 -39.51
N LEU A 50 2.03 -46.32 -40.76
CA LEU A 50 1.64 -44.97 -41.17
C LEU A 50 0.42 -44.47 -40.39
N ARG A 51 -0.62 -45.30 -40.21
CA ARG A 51 -1.79 -44.94 -39.39
C ARG A 51 -1.42 -44.69 -37.94
N LEU A 52 -0.58 -45.55 -37.35
CA LEU A 52 -0.11 -45.37 -35.98
C LEU A 52 0.72 -44.10 -35.82
N GLU A 53 1.49 -43.71 -36.84
CA GLU A 53 2.25 -42.46 -36.85
C GLU A 53 1.36 -41.24 -37.01
N GLU A 54 0.32 -41.32 -37.84
CA GLU A 54 -0.73 -40.29 -37.95
C GLU A 54 -1.50 -40.12 -36.64
N GLU A 55 -1.93 -41.21 -36.00
CA GLU A 55 -2.63 -41.16 -34.71
C GLU A 55 -1.75 -40.56 -33.62
N LYS A 56 -0.47 -40.95 -33.54
CA LYS A 56 0.49 -40.35 -32.61
C LYS A 56 0.63 -38.85 -32.84
N LYS A 57 0.75 -38.43 -34.10
CA LYS A 57 0.87 -37.03 -34.48
C LYS A 57 -0.40 -36.25 -34.10
N GLN A 58 -1.58 -36.82 -34.33
CA GLN A 58 -2.85 -36.23 -33.90
C GLN A 58 -2.94 -36.05 -32.38
N ILE A 59 -2.49 -37.04 -31.61
CA ILE A 59 -2.46 -36.95 -30.14
C ILE A 59 -1.47 -35.88 -29.69
N GLU A 60 -0.30 -35.79 -30.32
CA GLU A 60 0.72 -34.78 -30.02
C GLU A 60 0.23 -33.36 -30.34
N ASP A 61 -0.39 -33.16 -31.50
CA ASP A 61 -1.00 -31.89 -31.91
C ASP A 61 -2.13 -31.48 -30.95
N PHE A 62 -2.98 -32.42 -30.53
CA PHE A 62 -4.03 -32.18 -29.53
C PHE A 62 -3.45 -31.78 -28.17
N PHE A 63 -2.36 -32.41 -27.74
CA PHE A 63 -1.71 -32.10 -26.46
C PHE A 63 -1.06 -30.72 -26.47
N LEU A 64 -0.42 -30.36 -27.58
CA LEU A 64 0.15 -29.03 -27.82
C LEU A 64 -0.92 -27.94 -27.83
N GLU A 65 -2.05 -28.20 -28.48
CA GLU A 65 -3.20 -27.30 -28.47
C GLU A 65 -3.80 -27.14 -27.07
N SER A 66 -3.95 -28.23 -26.32
CA SER A 66 -4.41 -28.19 -24.93
C SER A 66 -3.47 -27.37 -24.04
N LYS A 67 -2.15 -27.52 -24.22
CA LYS A 67 -1.13 -26.75 -23.50
C LYS A 67 -1.19 -25.27 -23.84
N ARG A 68 -1.33 -24.92 -25.12
CA ARG A 68 -1.51 -23.54 -25.60
C ARG A 68 -2.78 -22.91 -25.02
N ASN A 69 -3.90 -23.62 -25.05
CA ASN A 69 -5.19 -23.13 -24.56
C ASN A 69 -5.15 -22.90 -23.04
N LYS A 70 -4.54 -23.81 -22.26
CA LYS A 70 -4.32 -23.60 -20.82
C LYS A 70 -3.45 -22.37 -20.54
N ALA A 71 -2.38 -22.17 -21.31
CA ALA A 71 -1.52 -20.99 -21.17
C ALA A 71 -2.29 -19.69 -21.47
N ILE A 72 -3.13 -19.68 -22.51
CA ILE A 72 -4.01 -18.54 -22.84
C ILE A 72 -5.00 -18.28 -21.70
N ILE A 73 -5.68 -19.32 -21.19
CA ILE A 73 -6.64 -19.19 -20.08
C ILE A 73 -5.95 -18.63 -18.82
N HIS A 74 -4.79 -19.15 -18.43
CA HIS A 74 -4.04 -18.62 -17.29
C HIS A 74 -3.60 -17.18 -17.52
N GLY A 75 -3.19 -16.82 -18.74
CA GLY A 75 -2.86 -15.44 -19.11
C GLY A 75 -4.05 -14.49 -18.96
N LEU A 76 -5.25 -14.90 -19.42
CA LEU A 76 -6.48 -14.14 -19.25
C LEU A 76 -6.89 -13.97 -17.79
N LEU A 77 -6.75 -15.03 -16.99
CA LEU A 77 -7.07 -15.03 -15.56
C LEU A 77 -6.11 -14.10 -14.78
N ALA A 78 -4.82 -14.14 -15.11
CA ALA A 78 -3.83 -13.21 -14.56
C ALA A 78 -4.12 -11.75 -14.95
N ALA A 79 -4.48 -11.50 -16.21
CA ALA A 79 -4.87 -10.16 -16.67
C ALA A 79 -6.13 -9.64 -15.95
N LEU A 80 -7.12 -10.50 -15.70
CA LEU A 80 -8.31 -10.17 -14.90
C LEU A 80 -7.92 -9.79 -13.47
N LEU A 81 -7.05 -10.58 -12.82
CA LEU A 81 -6.57 -10.31 -11.47
C LEU A 81 -5.81 -8.99 -11.38
N ILE A 82 -4.99 -8.66 -12.38
CA ILE A 82 -4.27 -7.38 -12.45
C ILE A 82 -5.26 -6.21 -12.56
N ASN A 83 -6.30 -6.31 -13.39
CA ASN A 83 -7.33 -5.28 -13.49
C ASN A 83 -8.11 -5.09 -12.19
N ILE A 84 -8.46 -6.17 -11.50
CA ILE A 84 -9.10 -6.12 -10.18
C ILE A 84 -8.14 -5.49 -9.16
N CYS A 85 -6.85 -5.82 -9.19
CA CYS A 85 -5.85 -5.26 -8.28
C CYS A 85 -5.63 -3.77 -8.54
N LEU A 86 -5.55 -3.34 -9.80
CA LEU A 86 -5.45 -1.93 -10.19
C LEU A 86 -6.72 -1.16 -9.83
N GLY A 87 -7.90 -1.73 -10.09
CA GLY A 87 -9.19 -1.13 -9.73
C GLY A 87 -9.35 -0.99 -8.21
N THR A 88 -8.99 -2.02 -7.43
CA THR A 88 -9.01 -1.94 -5.97
C THR A 88 -7.96 -0.96 -5.44
N MET A 89 -6.75 -0.93 -6.01
CA MET A 89 -5.71 0.03 -5.67
C MET A 89 -6.14 1.48 -5.98
N PHE A 90 -6.76 1.71 -7.14
CA PHE A 90 -7.32 3.00 -7.54
C PHE A 90 -8.50 3.40 -6.67
N TYR A 91 -9.43 2.49 -6.39
CA TYR A 91 -10.57 2.69 -5.48
C TYR A 91 -10.10 3.05 -4.07
N LEU A 92 -9.09 2.33 -3.54
CA LEU A 92 -8.49 2.63 -2.24
C LEU A 92 -7.74 3.96 -2.26
N ARG A 93 -7.07 4.33 -3.37
CA ARG A 93 -6.47 5.66 -3.52
C ARG A 93 -7.53 6.77 -3.51
N LEU A 94 -8.65 6.59 -4.19
CA LEU A 94 -9.77 7.54 -4.18
C LEU A 94 -10.40 7.63 -2.79
N ARG A 95 -10.56 6.50 -2.10
CA ARG A 95 -11.05 6.46 -0.72
C ARG A 95 -10.08 7.14 0.25
N ARG A 96 -8.77 6.91 0.12
CA ARG A 96 -7.72 7.58 0.91
C ARG A 96 -7.76 9.08 0.71
N LYS A 97 -7.88 9.55 -0.54
CA LYS A 97 -8.06 10.98 -0.83
C LYS A 97 -9.25 11.55 -0.08
N LYS A 98 -10.42 10.92 -0.13
CA LYS A 98 -11.63 11.38 0.59
C LYS A 98 -11.45 11.39 2.12
N ILE A 99 -10.74 10.42 2.68
CA ILE A 99 -10.42 10.38 4.12
C ILE A 99 -9.46 11.51 4.48
N VAL A 100 -8.39 11.71 3.71
CA VAL A 100 -7.40 12.79 3.95
C VAL A 100 -8.02 14.16 3.75
N TYR A 101 -8.82 14.38 2.70
CA TYR A 101 -9.56 15.63 2.52
C TYR A 101 -10.55 15.84 3.66
N ARG A 102 -11.24 14.80 4.15
CA ARG A 102 -12.14 14.94 5.32
C ARG A 102 -11.36 15.25 6.59
N SER A 103 -10.23 14.59 6.84
CA SER A 103 -9.34 14.92 7.96
C SER A 103 -8.77 16.33 7.84
N MET A 104 -8.47 16.80 6.63
CA MET A 104 -7.94 18.14 6.37
C MET A 104 -9.02 19.22 6.47
N THR A 105 -10.23 18.99 5.95
CA THR A 105 -11.38 19.89 6.13
C THR A 105 -11.89 19.92 7.58
N LEU A 106 -11.71 18.84 8.33
CA LEU A 106 -11.99 18.84 9.79
C LEU A 106 -10.93 19.65 10.53
N LEU A 107 -9.65 19.52 10.18
CA LEU A 107 -8.57 20.33 10.74
C LEU A 107 -8.75 21.82 10.39
N ASP A 108 -9.15 22.12 9.15
CA ASP A 108 -9.39 23.47 8.64
C ASP A 108 -10.65 24.10 9.27
N LYS A 109 -11.74 23.34 9.44
CA LYS A 109 -12.92 23.79 10.22
C LYS A 109 -12.60 24.06 11.69
N GLU A 110 -11.63 23.36 12.25
CA GLU A 110 -11.16 23.56 13.63
C GLU A 110 -10.19 24.76 13.75
N ILE A 111 -9.58 25.20 12.65
CA ILE A 111 -8.70 26.37 12.58
C ILE A 111 -9.48 27.66 12.23
N ASP A 112 -10.52 27.57 11.39
CA ASP A 112 -11.25 28.72 10.82
C ASP A 112 -12.53 29.08 11.59
N THR A 113 -12.93 28.28 12.58
CA THR A 113 -13.68 28.85 13.70
C THR A 113 -12.64 29.52 14.59
N PRO A 114 -12.68 30.84 14.81
CA PRO A 114 -11.98 31.39 15.95
C PRO A 114 -12.64 30.72 17.15
N VAL A 115 -12.02 29.65 17.66
CA VAL A 115 -12.34 29.17 19.00
C VAL A 115 -12.00 30.38 19.85
N GLU A 116 -13.03 31.14 20.21
CA GLU A 116 -12.94 32.31 21.06
C GLU A 116 -12.57 31.78 22.45
N ARG A 117 -11.28 31.43 22.59
CA ARG A 117 -10.72 30.78 23.77
C ARG A 117 -10.62 31.84 24.83
N LYS A 118 -11.68 31.97 25.62
CA LYS A 118 -11.71 32.91 26.73
C LYS A 118 -10.77 32.45 27.84
N TYR A 119 -9.65 33.13 28.03
CA TYR A 119 -8.66 32.83 29.06
C TYR A 119 -9.14 33.33 30.43
N LYS A 120 -9.50 32.43 31.34
CA LYS A 120 -9.86 32.78 32.71
C LYS A 120 -8.64 32.69 33.65
N PRO A 121 -8.31 33.75 34.41
CA PRO A 121 -7.20 33.73 35.37
C PRO A 121 -7.25 32.55 36.35
N GLY A 122 -8.45 32.21 36.86
CA GLY A 122 -8.64 31.11 37.81
C GLY A 122 -8.28 29.74 37.22
N ASP A 123 -8.65 29.48 35.97
CA ASP A 123 -8.38 28.20 35.28
C ASP A 123 -6.89 28.01 35.01
N ILE A 124 -6.19 29.09 34.65
CA ILE A 124 -4.73 29.09 34.42
C ILE A 124 -3.99 28.72 35.71
N MET A 125 -4.38 29.30 36.84
CA MET A 125 -3.74 29.04 38.14
C MET A 125 -4.10 27.69 38.75
N ALA A 126 -5.27 27.14 38.43
CA ALA A 126 -5.69 25.82 38.87
C ALA A 126 -4.96 24.68 38.13
N ASN A 127 -4.12 25.00 37.14
CA ASN A 127 -3.49 24.05 36.22
C ASN A 127 -4.52 23.13 35.52
N ARG A 128 -5.79 23.56 35.50
CA ARG A 128 -6.86 22.91 34.73
C ARG A 128 -6.62 23.32 33.30
N LYS A 129 -5.76 22.58 32.60
CA LYS A 129 -5.57 22.78 31.17
C LYS A 129 -6.95 22.68 30.53
N PRO A 130 -7.48 23.71 29.84
CA PRO A 130 -8.67 23.54 29.02
C PRO A 130 -8.44 22.47 27.95
N TYR A 131 -7.16 22.12 27.67
CA TYR A 131 -6.73 21.06 26.77
C TYR A 131 -6.53 19.66 27.41
N ALA A 132 -6.73 19.51 28.72
CA ALA A 132 -6.72 18.18 29.36
C ALA A 132 -8.07 17.46 29.20
N ALA A 133 -9.09 18.15 28.68
CA ALA A 133 -10.32 17.52 28.25
C ALA A 133 -10.05 16.70 26.97
N GLN A 134 -10.25 15.39 27.10
CA GLN A 134 -10.21 14.35 26.06
C GLN A 134 -10.44 14.91 24.64
N ASN A 135 -9.40 14.92 23.79
CA ASN A 135 -9.38 15.25 22.35
C ASN A 135 -8.92 16.65 21.89
N SER A 136 -8.29 17.47 22.74
CA SER A 136 -7.76 18.76 22.30
C SER A 136 -6.26 18.70 21.97
N ILE A 137 -5.88 19.22 20.80
CA ILE A 137 -4.48 19.36 20.38
C ILE A 137 -3.81 20.31 21.39
N PRO A 138 -2.73 19.91 22.08
CA PRO A 138 -2.00 20.84 22.94
C PRO A 138 -1.58 22.04 22.09
N PRO A 139 -1.76 23.28 22.58
CA PRO A 139 -1.41 24.45 21.80
C PRO A 139 0.04 24.30 21.35
N GLN A 140 0.24 24.35 20.03
CA GLN A 140 1.56 24.18 19.45
C GLN A 140 2.35 25.45 19.75
N VAL A 141 3.09 25.43 20.87
CA VAL A 141 4.09 26.45 21.19
C VAL A 141 5.13 26.42 20.06
N SER A 142 5.28 27.56 19.39
CA SER A 142 6.21 27.73 18.27
C SER A 142 7.63 27.41 18.70
N LEU A 143 8.45 26.95 17.75
CA LEU A 143 9.86 26.70 17.99
C LEU A 143 10.56 27.99 18.43
N GLU A 144 10.16 29.13 17.87
CA GLU A 144 10.68 30.46 18.21
C GLU A 144 10.46 30.82 19.68
N LEU A 145 9.26 30.60 20.22
CA LEU A 145 8.98 30.86 21.64
C LEU A 145 9.76 29.90 22.56
N LYS A 146 9.93 28.63 22.15
CA LYS A 146 10.75 27.65 22.90
C LYS A 146 12.22 28.03 22.92
N ASP A 147 12.77 28.45 21.78
CA ASP A 147 14.16 28.84 21.65
C ASP A 147 14.42 30.13 22.44
N PHE A 148 13.51 31.10 22.37
CA PHE A 148 13.57 32.30 23.20
C PHE A 148 13.58 31.96 24.69
N LEU A 149 12.67 31.08 25.13
CA LEU A 149 12.63 30.62 26.52
C LEU A 149 13.90 29.88 26.90
N ALA A 150 14.52 29.10 26.03
CA ALA A 150 15.76 28.40 26.32
C ALA A 150 16.91 29.40 26.55
N LEU A 151 17.01 30.41 25.70
CA LEU A 151 18.18 31.31 25.63
C LEU A 151 18.08 32.53 26.54
N HIS A 152 16.87 32.96 26.93
CA HIS A 152 16.68 34.27 27.56
C HIS A 152 16.00 34.19 28.94
N ILE A 153 16.44 35.08 29.83
CA ILE A 153 15.75 35.39 31.09
C ILE A 153 14.63 36.37 30.76
N VAL A 154 13.44 36.17 31.33
CA VAL A 154 12.28 37.03 31.12
C VAL A 154 12.30 38.16 32.16
N ASN A 155 13.03 39.23 31.82
CA ASN A 155 13.14 40.46 32.61
C ASN A 155 12.45 41.62 31.89
N ASP A 156 12.46 42.81 32.47
CA ASP A 156 11.71 43.95 31.90
C ASP A 156 12.19 44.39 30.52
N ARG A 157 13.44 44.07 30.14
CA ARG A 157 13.98 44.36 28.81
C ARG A 157 13.56 43.34 27.76
N SER A 158 13.56 42.05 28.10
CA SER A 158 13.20 40.95 27.18
C SER A 158 11.71 40.63 27.17
N TRP A 159 10.94 41.22 28.11
CA TRP A 159 9.52 40.94 28.26
C TRP A 159 8.67 41.42 27.08
N GLY A 160 9.02 42.53 26.45
CA GLY A 160 8.34 42.99 25.24
C GLY A 160 8.41 41.94 24.12
N ASP A 161 9.61 41.43 23.86
CA ASP A 161 9.85 40.41 22.82
C ASP A 161 9.14 39.10 23.15
N PHE A 162 9.24 38.64 24.40
CA PHE A 162 8.49 37.48 24.88
C PHE A 162 6.99 37.65 24.67
N LYS A 163 6.44 38.82 25.01
CA LYS A 163 5.01 39.11 24.93
C LYS A 163 4.52 39.05 23.48
N VAL A 164 5.30 39.55 22.53
CA VAL A 164 5.00 39.47 21.09
C VAL A 164 4.98 38.01 20.64
N LEU A 165 6.03 37.24 20.92
CA LEU A 165 6.12 35.81 20.56
C LEU A 165 4.99 35.00 21.22
N PHE A 166 4.68 35.29 22.48
CA PHE A 166 3.60 34.65 23.21
C PHE A 166 2.23 35.00 22.62
N SER A 167 1.99 36.25 22.24
CA SER A 167 0.73 36.67 21.62
C SER A 167 0.51 36.10 20.22
N GLN A 168 1.58 35.73 19.51
CA GLN A 168 1.48 35.00 18.24
C GLN A 168 0.96 33.58 18.45
N ASP A 169 1.46 32.87 19.46
CA ASP A 169 1.02 31.52 19.80
C ASP A 169 -0.35 31.51 20.53
N PHE A 170 -0.64 32.58 21.28
CA PHE A 170 -1.81 32.71 22.15
C PHE A 170 -2.52 34.07 21.95
N PRO A 171 -3.29 34.21 20.85
CA PRO A 171 -4.05 35.43 20.59
C PRO A 171 -5.10 35.68 21.68
N ASN A 172 -5.40 36.95 21.96
CA ASN A 172 -6.39 37.41 22.95
C ASN A 172 -6.10 37.06 24.43
N PHE A 173 -4.99 36.38 24.74
CA PHE A 173 -4.65 36.03 26.13
C PHE A 173 -4.61 37.25 27.07
N TYR A 174 -3.85 38.28 26.69
CA TYR A 174 -3.73 39.48 27.53
C TYR A 174 -5.00 40.31 27.55
N ASP A 175 -5.79 40.28 26.48
CA ASP A 175 -7.04 41.03 26.37
C ASP A 175 -8.12 40.41 27.25
N ASP A 176 -8.20 39.08 27.30
CA ASP A 176 -9.08 38.35 28.21
C ASP A 176 -8.72 38.58 29.69
N LEU A 177 -7.42 38.64 30.00
CA LEU A 177 -6.96 38.98 31.35
C LEU A 177 -7.33 40.42 31.74
N LYS A 178 -7.22 41.36 30.81
CA LYS A 178 -7.66 42.75 31.03
C LYS A 178 -9.18 42.88 31.10
N ALA A 179 -9.92 42.02 30.40
CA ALA A 179 -11.38 41.97 30.46
C ALA A 179 -11.88 41.38 31.78
N SER A 180 -11.08 40.55 32.45
CA SER A 180 -11.33 40.21 33.85
C SER A 180 -11.12 41.47 34.70
N SER A 181 -12.06 41.81 35.58
CA SER A 181 -12.05 43.02 36.43
C SER A 181 -10.92 43.05 37.48
N ILE A 182 -9.87 42.26 37.27
CA ILE A 182 -8.74 42.04 38.17
C ILE A 182 -7.55 42.88 37.65
N PRO A 183 -7.02 43.82 38.45
CA PRO A 183 -5.87 44.61 38.04
C PRO A 183 -4.59 43.78 38.15
N PHE A 184 -4.11 43.23 37.03
CA PHE A 184 -2.82 42.53 36.99
C PHE A 184 -1.65 43.51 36.83
N SER A 185 -0.58 43.31 37.62
CA SER A 185 0.69 43.99 37.37
C SER A 185 1.46 43.28 36.24
N GLU A 186 2.43 43.95 35.62
CA GLU A 186 3.29 43.32 34.60
C GLU A 186 4.02 42.06 35.13
N GLY A 187 4.41 42.06 36.41
CA GLY A 187 4.96 40.87 37.07
C GLY A 187 3.95 39.73 37.23
N ASP A 188 2.68 40.04 37.48
CA ASP A 188 1.61 39.04 37.56
C ASP A 188 1.32 38.46 36.16
N LEU A 189 1.27 39.29 35.12
CA LEU A 189 1.08 38.85 33.72
C LEU A 189 2.23 37.96 33.24
N ARG A 190 3.47 38.31 33.58
CA ARG A 190 4.65 37.50 33.26
C ARG A 190 4.59 36.15 33.94
N LEU A 191 4.32 36.11 35.24
CA LEU A 191 4.16 34.86 35.97
C LEU A 191 3.03 34.01 35.40
N LEU A 192 1.88 34.61 35.06
CA LEU A 192 0.72 33.90 34.54
C LEU A 192 0.99 33.30 33.15
N SER A 193 1.68 34.04 32.28
CA SER A 193 2.09 33.56 30.95
C SER A 193 3.04 32.36 31.05
N LEU A 194 4.02 32.42 31.96
CA LEU A 194 4.98 31.34 32.17
C LEU A 194 4.37 30.11 32.86
N VAL A 195 3.43 30.33 33.78
CA VAL A 195 2.63 29.24 34.40
C VAL A 195 1.75 28.57 33.34
N TYR A 196 1.17 29.34 32.43
CA TYR A 196 0.36 28.82 31.33
C TYR A 196 1.18 27.92 30.37
N LEU A 197 2.46 28.25 30.15
CA LEU A 197 3.42 27.41 29.42
C LEU A 197 3.85 26.14 30.19
N ASN A 198 3.30 25.89 31.38
CA ASN A 198 3.55 24.71 32.20
C ASN A 198 5.03 24.51 32.56
N LEU A 199 5.76 25.61 32.77
CA LEU A 199 7.12 25.59 33.28
C LEU A 199 7.15 25.11 34.74
N SER A 200 8.18 24.34 35.10
CA SER A 200 8.33 23.87 36.48
C SER A 200 8.66 25.03 37.42
N ASN A 201 8.43 24.88 38.73
CA ASN A 201 8.78 25.94 39.68
C ASN A 201 10.29 26.29 39.66
N ARG A 202 11.14 25.36 39.21
CA ARG A 202 12.57 25.59 39.01
C ARG A 202 12.83 26.41 37.75
N ASP A 203 12.22 26.04 36.64
CA ASP A 203 12.36 26.79 35.38
C ASP A 203 11.80 28.20 35.52
N LEU A 204 10.67 28.36 36.22
CA LEU A 204 10.10 29.67 36.54
C LEU A 204 11.06 30.53 37.37
N ALA A 205 11.71 29.94 38.37
CA ALA A 205 12.71 30.62 39.20
C ALA A 205 13.90 31.09 38.35
N ASP A 206 14.39 30.23 37.46
CA ASP A 206 15.50 30.53 36.55
C ASP A 206 15.12 31.63 35.55
N LYS A 207 13.92 31.55 34.94
CA LYS A 207 13.45 32.54 33.96
C LYS A 207 13.08 33.89 34.56
N LEU A 208 12.68 33.94 35.82
CA LEU A 208 12.37 35.19 36.52
C LEU A 208 13.53 35.71 37.38
N SER A 209 14.65 34.98 37.46
CA SER A 209 15.79 35.30 38.33
C SER A 209 15.40 35.51 39.80
N ILE A 210 14.48 34.68 40.30
CA ILE A 210 14.05 34.68 41.71
C ILE A 210 14.17 33.28 42.31
N SER A 211 14.11 33.15 43.64
CA SER A 211 14.16 31.83 44.28
C SER A 211 12.88 31.02 44.04
N VAL A 212 13.01 29.68 44.09
CA VAL A 212 11.87 28.76 43.99
C VAL A 212 10.80 29.05 45.06
N ASP A 213 11.22 29.42 46.27
CA ASP A 213 10.28 29.82 47.32
C ASP A 213 9.62 31.17 47.05
N GLY A 214 10.33 32.09 46.37
CA GLY A 214 9.75 33.31 45.83
C GLY A 214 8.64 33.02 44.81
N ILE A 215 8.85 32.05 43.92
CA ILE A 215 7.82 31.59 42.96
C ILE A 215 6.60 31.01 43.68
N LYS A 216 6.80 30.16 44.70
CA LYS A 216 5.68 29.60 45.48
C LYS A 216 4.83 30.70 46.13
N LYS A 217 5.48 31.67 46.76
CA LYS A 217 4.82 32.84 47.38
C LYS A 217 4.10 33.69 46.33
N ALA A 218 4.73 33.94 45.19
CA ALA A 218 4.13 34.71 44.09
C ALA A 218 2.88 34.02 43.51
N LYS A 219 2.94 32.70 43.27
CA LYS A 219 1.78 31.89 42.85
C LYS A 219 0.66 31.91 43.88
N GLN A 220 1.00 31.77 45.17
CA GLN A 220 0.01 31.84 46.25
C GLN A 220 -0.67 33.22 46.31
N ARG A 221 0.11 34.31 46.22
CA ARG A 221 -0.41 35.67 46.19
C ARG A 221 -1.35 35.89 45.01
N LEU A 222 -0.96 35.44 43.83
CA LEU A 222 -1.76 35.60 42.61
C LEU A 222 -3.04 34.74 42.66
N LYS A 223 -2.97 33.51 43.19
CA LYS A 223 -4.15 32.66 43.42
C LYS A 223 -5.14 33.31 44.39
N LYS A 224 -4.66 33.85 45.52
CA LYS A 224 -5.50 34.55 46.49
C LYS A 224 -6.16 35.78 45.85
N LYS A 225 -5.37 36.60 45.15
CA LYS A 225 -5.86 37.77 44.43
C LYS A 225 -6.96 37.40 43.43
N ILE A 226 -6.80 36.34 42.65
CA ILE A 226 -7.84 35.91 41.70
C ILE A 226 -9.12 35.48 42.44
N ALA A 227 -8.98 34.65 43.48
CA ALA A 227 -10.12 34.18 44.27
C ALA A 227 -10.88 35.34 44.96
N ASP A 228 -10.16 36.31 45.52
CA ASP A 228 -10.77 37.47 46.21
C ASP A 228 -11.64 38.29 45.25
N TYR A 229 -11.19 38.51 44.01
CA TYR A 229 -11.94 39.27 43.00
C TYR A 229 -13.09 38.46 42.37
N GLU A 230 -12.90 37.15 42.15
CA GLU A 230 -13.98 36.26 41.69
C GLU A 230 -15.13 36.19 42.70
N ASN A 231 -14.81 36.11 43.99
CA ASN A 231 -15.83 36.11 45.05
C ASN A 231 -16.53 37.47 45.19
N CYS A 232 -15.79 38.57 45.06
CA CYS A 232 -16.35 39.92 45.14
C CYS A 232 -17.28 40.25 43.96
N SER A 233 -17.01 39.69 42.78
CA SER A 233 -17.91 39.76 41.62
C SER A 233 -19.22 39.01 41.83
N LEU A 234 -19.23 37.95 42.64
CA LEU A 234 -20.42 37.13 42.90
C LEU A 234 -21.32 37.73 43.99
N THR A 235 -20.76 38.49 44.93
CA THR A 235 -21.53 39.20 45.97
C THR A 235 -22.12 40.53 45.51
N ALA A 236 -21.68 41.09 44.38
CA ALA A 236 -22.21 42.34 43.81
C ALA A 236 -23.48 42.14 42.94
N LEU A 237 -23.90 40.90 42.70
CA LEU A 237 -25.06 40.52 41.88
C LEU A 237 -26.27 40.06 42.72
N HIS A 238 -26.27 40.31 44.02
CA HIS A 238 -27.31 39.90 44.95
C HIS A 238 -27.70 41.04 45.90
#